data_AF-A0A2U3YLW0-F1
#
_entry.id   AF-A0A2U3YLW0-F1
#
_cell.length_a   1.000
_cell.length_b   1.000
_cell.length_c   1.000
_cell.angle_alpha   90.00
_cell.angle_beta   90.00
_cell.angle_gamma   90.00
#
_symmetry.space_group_name_H-M   'P 1'
#
loop_
_entity.id
_entity.type
_entity.pdbx_description
1 polymer ?
#
loop_
_entity_poly.entity_id
_entity_poly.type
_entity_poly.pdbx_seq_one_letter_code
_entity_poly.pdbx_strand_id
1 'polypeptide(L)'
;MDPTKQYKVMKTIPLYNLTGLSVSNGKDQLVVFHTKDNKDLIVCLFSKQPTHESRIGELVGVLVNHFKSEKRYLQVNVTNPVQCSLHGKKCTVSVETRINQPEPDFTKNRSGFILSVPGN
;
A
#
# COMPACT_ATOMS: atom_id res chain seq x y z
N MET A 1 -12.28 -11.06 -2.92
CA MET A 1 -11.75 -12.26 -2.25
C MET A 1 -12.75 -13.38 -2.47
N ASP A 2 -12.28 -14.58 -2.78
CA ASP A 2 -13.16 -15.75 -2.94
C ASP A 2 -13.31 -16.42 -1.56
N PRO A 3 -14.52 -16.40 -0.94
CA PRO A 3 -14.71 -16.96 0.39
C PRO A 3 -14.54 -18.49 0.43
N THR A 4 -14.52 -19.16 -0.72
CA THR A 4 -14.31 -20.61 -0.83
C THR A 4 -12.83 -20.99 -0.82
N LYS A 5 -11.93 -20.02 -1.00
CA LYS A 5 -10.48 -20.24 -1.02
C LYS A 5 -9.87 -20.02 0.35
N GLN A 6 -9.04 -20.95 0.77
CA GLN A 6 -8.15 -20.75 1.91
C GLN A 6 -6.91 -19.99 1.45
N TYR A 7 -6.67 -18.83 2.07
CA TYR A 7 -5.50 -18.02 1.78
C TYR A 7 -4.41 -18.28 2.83
N LYS A 8 -3.19 -18.56 2.36
CA LYS A 8 -2.04 -18.69 3.23
C LYS A 8 -1.64 -17.31 3.76
N VAL A 9 -1.52 -17.18 5.08
CA VAL A 9 -0.93 -15.98 5.69
C VAL A 9 0.54 -15.89 5.27
N MET A 10 0.89 -14.82 4.55
CA MET A 10 2.26 -14.59 4.07
C MET A 10 3.12 -13.81 5.06
N LYS A 11 2.51 -12.84 5.76
CA LYS A 11 3.18 -11.99 6.75
C LYS A 11 2.15 -11.49 7.77
N THR A 12 2.53 -11.47 9.05
CA THR A 12 1.74 -10.89 10.14
C THR A 12 2.46 -9.67 10.67
N ILE A 13 1.79 -8.51 10.67
CA ILE A 13 2.32 -7.26 11.22
C ILE A 13 1.34 -6.78 12.29
N PRO A 14 1.74 -6.76 13.57
CA PRO A 14 0.87 -6.23 14.62
C PRO A 14 0.61 -4.73 14.45
N LEU A 15 -0.61 -4.28 14.70
CA LEU A 15 -0.98 -2.86 14.55
C LEU A 15 -0.26 -1.93 15.53
N TYR A 16 0.27 -2.44 16.65
CA TYR A 16 1.14 -1.65 17.53
C TYR A 16 2.52 -1.34 16.89
N ASN A 17 2.92 -2.08 15.85
CA ASN A 17 4.16 -1.86 15.11
C ASN A 17 4.01 -0.83 13.98
N LEU A 18 2.77 -0.49 13.62
CA LEU A 18 2.50 0.48 12.56
C LEU A 18 2.64 1.91 13.12
N THR A 19 3.42 2.76 12.43
CA THR A 19 3.66 4.17 12.78
C THR A 19 2.90 5.13 11.88
N GLY A 20 2.59 4.70 10.66
CA GLY A 20 1.90 5.54 9.69
C GLY A 20 1.50 4.79 8.43
N LEU A 21 0.79 5.50 7.58
CA LEU A 21 0.28 5.04 6.30
C LEU A 21 0.60 6.11 5.25
N SER A 22 1.22 5.74 4.14
CA SER A 22 1.33 6.61 2.97
C SER A 22 0.55 6.01 1.81
N VAL A 23 -0.17 6.86 1.07
CA VAL A 23 -0.94 6.48 -0.11
C VAL A 23 -0.56 7.38 -1.28
N SER A 24 -0.71 6.89 -2.50
CA SER A 24 -0.55 7.72 -3.70
C SER A 24 -1.76 8.66 -3.87
N ASN A 25 -1.59 9.68 -4.72
CA ASN A 25 -2.65 10.62 -5.10
C ASN A 25 -3.43 10.20 -6.35
N GLY A 26 -3.21 8.98 -6.87
CA GLY A 26 -3.81 8.48 -8.10
C GLY A 26 -4.90 7.42 -7.88
N LYS A 27 -5.35 6.81 -8.98
CA LYS A 27 -6.31 5.68 -8.97
C LYS A 27 -5.62 4.32 -8.84
N ASP A 28 -4.31 4.30 -8.64
CA ASP A 28 -3.42 3.14 -8.67
C ASP A 28 -3.48 2.24 -7.42
N GLN A 29 -4.19 2.66 -6.37
CA GLN A 29 -4.39 1.88 -5.14
C GLN A 29 -3.09 1.54 -4.38
N LEU A 30 -2.01 2.30 -4.55
CA LEU A 30 -0.76 2.12 -3.79
C LEU A 30 -0.96 2.50 -2.32
N VAL A 31 -0.51 1.62 -1.44
CA VAL A 31 -0.45 1.82 0.01
C VAL A 31 0.91 1.38 0.54
N VAL A 32 1.50 2.20 1.40
CA VAL A 32 2.68 1.85 2.19
C VAL A 32 2.35 1.95 3.68
N PHE A 33 2.47 0.82 4.36
CA PHE A 33 2.37 0.71 5.81
C PHE A 33 3.74 0.90 6.43
N HIS A 34 3.93 1.99 7.18
CA HIS A 34 5.20 2.30 7.84
C HIS A 34 5.29 1.62 9.20
N THR A 35 6.44 1.00 9.46
CA THR A 35 6.64 0.16 10.64
C THR A 35 7.79 0.64 11.51
N LYS A 36 7.71 0.45 12.84
CA LYS A 36 8.77 0.88 13.78
C LYS A 36 10.10 0.21 13.50
N ASP A 37 10.08 -1.02 13.01
CA ASP A 37 11.27 -1.80 12.68
C ASP A 37 11.84 -1.52 11.28
N ASN A 38 11.33 -0.48 10.59
CA ASN A 38 11.77 -0.08 9.25
C ASN A 38 11.65 -1.22 8.21
N LYS A 39 10.64 -2.08 8.36
CA LYS A 39 10.29 -3.17 7.43
C LYS A 39 8.90 -2.95 6.85
N ASP A 40 8.74 -1.77 6.23
CA ASP A 40 7.49 -1.28 5.68
C ASP A 40 6.89 -2.30 4.72
N LEU A 41 5.56 -2.34 4.71
CA LEU A 41 4.80 -3.18 3.80
C LEU A 41 4.24 -2.32 2.68
N ILE A 42 4.65 -2.59 1.45
CA ILE A 42 4.19 -1.92 0.24
C ILE A 42 3.19 -2.85 -0.45
N VAL A 43 1.99 -2.36 -0.75
CA VAL A 43 0.95 -3.13 -1.43
C VAL A 43 0.19 -2.27 -2.43
N CYS A 44 -0.38 -2.93 -3.44
CA CYS A 44 -1.40 -2.36 -4.32
C CYS A 44 -2.71 -3.07 -4.02
N LEU A 45 -3.77 -2.33 -3.67
CA LEU A 45 -5.10 -2.91 -3.46
C LEU A 45 -5.79 -3.11 -4.81
N PHE A 46 -5.38 -4.15 -5.54
CA PHE A 46 -5.99 -4.49 -6.82
C PHE A 46 -7.17 -5.45 -6.65
N SER A 47 -8.32 -5.09 -7.23
CA SER A 47 -9.45 -6.00 -7.40
C SER A 47 -9.83 -6.08 -8.88
N LYS A 48 -10.04 -7.31 -9.38
CA LYS A 48 -10.54 -7.50 -10.75
C LYS A 48 -11.98 -7.01 -10.91
N GLN A 49 -12.76 -7.02 -9.83
CA GLN A 49 -14.13 -6.51 -9.79
C GLN A 49 -14.47 -6.01 -8.37
N PRO A 50 -15.21 -4.90 -8.23
CA PRO A 50 -15.50 -3.90 -9.26
C PRO A 50 -14.24 -3.13 -9.67
N THR A 51 -14.11 -2.77 -10.95
CA THR A 51 -12.90 -2.20 -11.57
C THR A 51 -12.63 -0.72 -11.25
N HIS A 52 -13.55 -0.04 -10.55
CA HIS A 52 -13.50 1.42 -10.37
C HIS A 52 -13.70 1.90 -8.93
N GLU A 53 -13.78 0.99 -7.95
CA GLU A 53 -13.93 1.37 -6.55
C GLU A 53 -12.56 1.49 -5.88
N SER A 54 -12.32 2.65 -5.28
CA SER A 54 -11.13 2.84 -4.46
C SER A 54 -11.33 2.29 -3.06
N ARG A 55 -10.43 1.42 -2.61
CA ARG A 55 -10.44 0.85 -1.25
C ARG A 55 -9.57 1.63 -0.27
N ILE A 56 -8.85 2.64 -0.78
CA ILE A 56 -7.98 3.49 0.04
C ILE A 56 -8.78 4.22 1.14
N GLY A 57 -9.94 4.80 0.80
CA GLY A 57 -10.76 5.55 1.75
C GLY A 57 -11.27 4.68 2.90
N GLU A 58 -11.78 3.48 2.58
CA GLU A 58 -12.23 2.49 3.56
C GLU A 58 -11.07 2.04 4.46
N LEU A 59 -9.91 1.70 3.87
CA LEU A 59 -8.72 1.30 4.60
C LEU A 59 -8.26 2.39 5.59
N VAL A 60 -8.12 3.62 5.10
CA VAL A 60 -7.70 4.77 5.92
C VAL A 60 -8.70 4.99 7.05
N GLY A 61 -10.00 5.00 6.74
CA GLY A 61 -11.07 5.21 7.73
C GLY A 61 -11.06 4.16 8.83
N VAL A 62 -10.98 2.87 8.47
CA VAL A 62 -10.95 1.75 9.43
C VAL A 62 -9.71 1.84 10.34
N LEU A 63 -8.53 2.06 9.77
CA LEU A 63 -7.29 2.11 10.55
C LEU A 63 -7.23 3.35 11.45
N VAL A 64 -7.57 4.53 10.93
CA VAL A 64 -7.60 5.76 11.73
C VAL A 64 -8.61 5.63 12.88
N ASN A 65 -9.78 5.06 12.62
CA ASN A 65 -10.79 4.82 13.66
C ASN A 65 -10.30 3.85 14.74
N HIS A 66 -9.67 2.74 14.34
CA HIS A 66 -9.09 1.78 15.28
C HIS A 66 -8.01 2.43 16.16
N PHE A 67 -7.06 3.16 15.57
CA PHE A 67 -6.01 3.85 16.34
C PHE A 67 -6.60 4.89 17.29
N LYS A 68 -7.62 5.64 16.84
CA LYS A 68 -8.36 6.59 17.68
C LYS A 68 -9.01 5.89 18.89
N SER A 69 -9.63 4.72 18.70
CA SER A 69 -10.24 3.95 19.81
C SER A 69 -9.22 3.50 20.85
N GLU A 70 -7.97 3.29 20.44
CA GLU A 70 -6.85 2.95 21.32
C GLU A 70 -6.11 4.18 21.87
N LYS A 71 -6.62 5.40 21.62
CA LYS A 71 -5.98 6.67 21.98
C LYS A 71 -4.56 6.81 21.38
N ARG A 72 -4.33 6.20 20.22
CA ARG A 72 -3.10 6.31 19.43
C ARG A 72 -3.35 7.17 18.19
N TYR A 73 -2.33 7.87 17.74
CA TYR A 73 -2.35 8.59 16.48
C TYR A 73 -1.73 7.73 15.37
N LEU A 74 -2.35 7.76 14.19
CA LEU A 74 -1.80 7.16 12.97
C LEU A 74 -1.50 8.28 11.97
N GLN A 75 -0.23 8.46 11.62
CA GLN A 75 0.14 9.44 10.59
C GLN A 75 -0.33 8.95 9.22
N VAL A 76 -1.03 9.80 8.47
CA VAL A 76 -1.45 9.49 7.09
C VAL A 76 -0.86 10.54 6.15
N ASN A 77 -0.10 10.10 5.15
CA ASN A 77 0.48 10.97 4.12
C ASN A 77 -0.09 10.61 2.73
N VAL A 78 -0.35 11.62 1.92
CA VAL A 78 -0.71 11.44 0.50
C VAL A 78 0.45 11.99 -0.32
N THR A 79 1.19 11.13 -1.00
CA THR A 79 2.39 11.54 -1.74
C THR A 79 2.75 10.55 -2.86
N ASN A 80 3.35 11.06 -3.93
CA ASN A 80 3.98 10.28 -4.99
C ASN A 80 5.20 11.07 -5.48
N PRO A 81 6.42 10.54 -5.41
CA PRO A 81 6.77 9.19 -4.97
C PRO A 81 6.78 9.02 -3.44
N VAL A 82 6.52 7.78 -2.97
CA VAL A 82 6.46 7.44 -1.55
C VAL A 82 7.84 6.97 -1.05
N GLN A 83 8.36 7.61 -0.01
CA GLN A 83 9.56 7.15 0.70
C GLN A 83 9.20 6.04 1.69
N CYS A 84 9.98 4.96 1.71
CA CYS A 84 9.72 3.82 2.59
C CYS A 84 11.02 3.06 2.93
N SER A 85 10.91 2.04 3.76
CA SER A 85 12.03 1.17 4.13
C SER A 85 11.70 -0.30 3.95
N LEU A 86 12.46 -0.99 3.10
CA LEU A 86 12.36 -2.43 2.92
C LEU A 86 13.56 -3.13 3.55
N HIS A 87 13.30 -3.96 4.56
CA HIS A 87 14.35 -4.68 5.30
C HIS A 87 15.43 -3.74 5.86
N GLY A 88 15.01 -2.58 6.39
CA GLY A 88 15.90 -1.55 6.93
C GLY A 88 16.59 -0.65 5.89
N LYS A 89 16.46 -0.95 4.59
CA LYS A 89 17.04 -0.12 3.52
C LYS A 89 16.00 0.88 3.02
N LYS A 90 16.36 2.17 3.06
CA LYS A 90 15.53 3.25 2.50
C LYS A 90 15.41 3.07 0.99
N CYS A 91 14.20 3.22 0.48
CA CYS A 91 13.89 3.16 -0.93
C CYS A 91 12.64 3.98 -1.24
N THR A 92 12.38 4.19 -2.53
CA THR A 92 11.26 4.98 -3.01
C THR A 92 10.33 4.11 -3.86
N VAL A 93 9.02 4.30 -3.75
CA VAL A 93 8.02 3.68 -4.63
C VAL A 93 7.35 4.79 -5.44
N SER A 94 7.43 4.69 -6.77
CA SER A 94 6.72 5.57 -7.69
C SER A 94 5.66 4.81 -8.47
N VAL A 95 4.69 5.54 -9.01
CA VAL A 95 3.63 4.97 -9.85
C VAL A 95 3.84 5.42 -11.30
N GLU A 96 3.71 4.50 -12.25
CA GLU A 96 3.77 4.76 -13.68
C GLU A 96 2.60 4.08 -14.41
N THR A 97 1.97 4.77 -15.35
CA THR A 97 1.01 4.18 -16.28
C THR A 97 1.75 3.56 -17.47
N ARG A 98 1.33 2.37 -17.90
CA ARG A 98 1.91 1.68 -19.06
C ARG A 98 0.83 1.07 -19.94
N ILE A 99 0.94 1.31 -21.25
CA ILE A 99 -0.05 0.86 -22.26
C ILE A 99 -0.14 -0.67 -22.31
N ASN A 100 0.99 -1.37 -22.17
CA ASN A 100 1.05 -2.84 -22.24
C ASN A 100 1.01 -3.52 -20.86
N GLN A 101 0.42 -2.88 -19.85
CA GLN A 101 0.32 -3.40 -18.49
C GLN A 101 -1.13 -3.82 -18.19
N PRO A 102 -1.48 -5.12 -18.19
CA PRO A 102 -2.85 -5.57 -18.00
C PRO A 102 -3.33 -5.47 -16.54
N GLU A 103 -2.42 -5.67 -15.59
CA GLU A 103 -2.70 -5.64 -14.14
C GLU A 103 -1.55 -4.93 -13.41
N PRO A 104 -1.77 -4.35 -12.22
CA PRO A 104 -0.71 -3.70 -11.46
C PRO A 104 0.45 -4.65 -11.15
N ASP A 105 1.69 -4.19 -11.38
CA ASP A 105 2.89 -4.98 -11.09
C ASP A 105 4.03 -4.12 -10.53
N PHE A 106 4.80 -4.69 -9.61
CA PHE A 106 5.94 -4.02 -8.99
C PHE A 106 7.24 -4.45 -9.66
N THR A 107 7.95 -3.48 -10.24
CA THR A 107 9.28 -3.70 -10.79
C THR A 107 10.32 -2.94 -9.97
N LYS A 108 11.49 -3.57 -9.77
CA LYS A 108 12.60 -2.94 -9.04
C LYS A 108 13.40 -2.02 -9.97
N ASN A 109 13.77 -0.84 -9.47
CA ASN A 109 14.71 0.07 -10.13
C ASN A 109 15.92 0.38 -9.21
N ARG A 110 16.78 1.34 -9.60
CA ARG A 110 17.98 1.68 -8.82
C ARG A 110 17.67 2.29 -7.44
N SER A 111 16.60 3.09 -7.34
CA SER A 111 16.23 3.85 -6.13
C SER A 111 15.14 3.19 -5.29
N GLY A 112 14.54 2.11 -5.78
CA GLY A 112 13.46 1.38 -5.13
C GLY A 112 12.59 0.63 -6.13
N PHE A 113 11.31 0.98 -6.21
CA PHE A 113 10.30 0.24 -6.95
C PHE A 113 9.40 1.15 -7.77
N ILE A 114 8.86 0.60 -8.86
CA ILE A 114 7.86 1.23 -9.70
C ILE A 114 6.64 0.32 -9.68
N LEU A 115 5.50 0.85 -9.25
CA LEU A 115 4.20 0.25 -9.49
C LEU A 115 3.76 0.65 -10.90
N SER A 116 3.83 -0.30 -11.83
CA SER A 116 3.27 -0.14 -13.17
C SER A 116 1.78 -0.46 -13.13
N VAL A 117 0.93 0.47 -13.55
CA VAL A 117 -0.52 0.28 -13.64
C VAL A 117 -1.01 0.40 -15.09
N PRO A 118 -2.16 -0.19 -15.43
CA PRO A 118 -2.75 -0.04 -16.75
C PRO A 118 -2.90 1.44 -17.14
N GLY A 119 -2.42 1.79 -18.34
CA GLY A 119 -2.74 3.08 -18.97
C GLY A 119 -4.18 3.08 -19.47
N ASN A 120 -4.88 4.20 -19.31
CA ASN A 120 -6.15 4.44 -20.00
C ASN A 120 -5.93 4.74 -21.48
#